data_AF-A0A059LJK1-F1
#
_entry.id   AF-A0A059LJK1-F1
#
_cell.length_a   1.000
_cell.length_b   1.000
_cell.length_c   1.000
_cell.angle_alpha   90.00
_cell.angle_beta   90.00
_cell.angle_gamma   90.00
#
_symmetry.space_group_name_H-M   'P 1'
#
loop_
_entity.id
_entity.type
_entity.pdbx_description
1 polymer ?
#
loop_
_entity_poly.entity_id
_entity_poly.type
_entity_poly.pdbx_seq_one_letter_code
_entity_poly.pdbx_strand_id
1 'polypeptide(L)'
;MIDDGLATTTVADQRELEATVAPILRRAFAAYEARGDEALALNRAAHIKYLSSSLSTLSSGFITLDASRTWLAYWIVHSLSLLDAPLPSPPGSESVRAFLASCQSPSGGFGGGPHQLPHLAPTYAAVATLVSLGCPEALEAVDRPALLSFLLRMAVPAER
;
A
#
# COMPACT_ATOMS: atom_id res chain seq x y z
N MET A 1 -6.55 25.78 -15.93
CA MET A 1 -5.18 26.33 -16.09
C MET A 1 -5.20 27.73 -16.73
N ILE A 2 -4.24 28.62 -16.41
CA ILE A 2 -4.03 29.87 -17.18
C ILE A 2 -3.24 29.49 -18.44
N ASP A 3 -3.79 29.82 -19.61
CA ASP A 3 -3.20 29.49 -20.90
C ASP A 3 -2.35 30.65 -21.41
N ASP A 4 -1.04 30.46 -21.50
CA ASP A 4 -0.09 31.44 -22.06
C ASP A 4 0.06 31.30 -23.59
N GLY A 5 -0.69 30.39 -24.21
CA GLY A 5 -0.65 30.10 -25.64
C GLY A 5 0.51 29.21 -26.08
N LEU A 6 1.35 28.73 -25.16
CA LEU A 6 2.48 27.85 -25.49
C LEU A 6 2.07 26.38 -25.45
N ALA A 7 1.89 25.80 -26.64
CA ALA A 7 1.57 24.39 -26.76
C ALA A 7 2.78 23.50 -26.43
N THR A 8 2.64 22.67 -25.39
CA THR A 8 3.60 21.64 -24.99
C THR A 8 2.87 20.34 -24.67
N THR A 9 3.60 19.22 -24.59
CA THR A 9 3.04 17.94 -24.13
C THR A 9 2.45 18.07 -22.72
N THR A 10 3.14 18.75 -21.80
CA THR A 10 2.64 19.03 -20.45
C THR A 10 1.31 19.77 -20.46
N VAL A 11 1.15 20.78 -21.32
CA VAL A 11 -0.11 21.53 -21.46
C VAL A 11 -1.21 20.65 -22.06
N ALA A 12 -0.89 19.81 -23.04
CA ALA A 12 -1.84 18.87 -23.62
C ALA A 12 -2.36 17.85 -22.59
N ASP A 13 -1.46 17.22 -21.84
CA ASP A 13 -1.79 16.24 -20.79
C ASP A 13 -2.63 16.89 -19.68
N GLN A 14 -2.28 18.12 -19.27
CA GLN A 14 -3.05 18.88 -18.28
C GLN A 14 -4.47 19.18 -18.79
N ARG A 15 -4.62 19.58 -20.05
CA ARG A 15 -5.94 19.83 -20.65
C ARG A 15 -6.79 18.57 -20.74
N GLU A 16 -6.19 17.42 -21.09
CA GLU A 16 -6.88 16.13 -21.12
C GLU A 16 -7.37 15.71 -19.72
N LEU A 17 -6.53 15.89 -18.70
CA LEU A 17 -6.90 15.66 -17.31
C LEU A 17 -8.06 16.56 -16.88
N GLU A 18 -7.97 17.88 -17.15
CA GLU A 18 -9.04 18.83 -16.83
C GLU A 18 -10.35 18.45 -17.52
N ALA A 19 -10.31 18.08 -18.80
CA ALA A 19 -11.48 17.63 -19.55
C ALA A 19 -12.12 16.38 -18.96
N THR A 20 -11.32 15.45 -18.45
CA THR A 20 -11.78 14.20 -17.82
C THR A 20 -12.39 14.44 -16.43
N VAL A 21 -11.75 15.27 -15.61
CA VAL A 21 -12.12 15.48 -14.20
C VAL A 21 -13.24 16.50 -14.02
N ALA A 22 -13.29 17.55 -14.85
CA ALA A 22 -14.30 18.60 -14.77
C ALA A 22 -15.76 18.11 -14.70
N PRO A 23 -16.24 17.17 -15.55
CA PRO A 23 -17.60 16.65 -15.43
C PRO A 23 -17.85 15.86 -14.14
N ILE A 24 -16.84 15.15 -13.61
CA ILE A 24 -16.94 14.42 -12.34
C ILE A 24 -17.14 15.41 -11.20
N LEU A 25 -16.31 16.46 -11.14
CA LEU A 25 -16.40 17.50 -10.12
C LEU A 25 -17.73 18.24 -10.19
N ARG A 26 -18.21 18.63 -11.37
CA ARG A 26 -19.52 19.29 -11.53
C ARG A 26 -20.66 18.44 -10.98
N ARG A 27 -20.65 17.12 -11.24
CA ARG A 27 -21.64 16.19 -10.68
C ARG A 27 -21.53 16.07 -9.16
N ALA A 28 -20.30 16.01 -8.64
CA ALA A 28 -20.05 15.95 -7.20
C ALA A 28 -20.53 17.22 -6.48
N PHE A 29 -20.24 18.40 -7.02
CA PHE A 29 -20.71 19.68 -6.48
C PHE A 29 -22.24 19.79 -6.51
N ALA A 30 -22.88 19.46 -7.63
CA ALA A 30 -24.35 19.48 -7.69
C ALA A 30 -24.99 18.50 -6.69
N ALA A 31 -24.38 17.33 -6.50
CA ALA A 31 -24.84 16.37 -5.49
C ALA A 31 -24.64 16.89 -4.06
N TYR A 32 -23.51 17.57 -3.80
CA TYR A 32 -23.19 18.20 -2.53
C TYR A 32 -24.17 19.34 -2.20
N GLU A 33 -24.49 20.21 -3.16
CA GLU A 33 -25.50 21.26 -2.96
C GLU A 33 -26.88 20.68 -2.58
N ALA A 34 -27.22 19.50 -3.10
CA ALA A 34 -28.50 18.85 -2.85
C ALA A 34 -28.57 18.04 -1.54
N ARG A 35 -27.47 17.41 -1.10
CA ARG A 35 -27.45 16.46 0.04
C ARG A 35 -26.37 16.72 1.09
N GLY A 36 -25.58 17.78 0.94
CA GLY A 36 -24.43 18.07 1.79
C GLY A 36 -23.40 16.95 1.78
N ASP A 37 -22.75 16.73 2.94
CA ASP A 37 -21.66 15.76 3.11
C ASP A 37 -22.04 14.32 2.74
N GLU A 38 -23.31 13.94 2.82
CA GLU A 38 -23.77 12.60 2.44
C GLU A 38 -23.49 12.29 0.96
N ALA A 39 -23.50 13.31 0.09
CA ALA A 39 -23.17 13.11 -1.33
C ALA A 39 -21.69 12.76 -1.57
N LEU A 40 -20.82 13.10 -0.62
CA LEU A 40 -19.38 12.86 -0.67
C LEU A 40 -18.95 11.75 0.30
N ALA A 41 -19.91 11.01 0.86
CA ALA A 41 -19.64 9.94 1.80
C ALA A 41 -18.74 8.86 1.19
N LEU A 42 -17.69 8.48 1.93
CA LEU A 42 -16.80 7.39 1.55
C LEU A 42 -17.56 6.07 1.50
N ASN A 43 -17.48 5.35 0.37
CA ASN A 43 -18.10 4.04 0.22
C ASN A 43 -17.27 2.95 0.93
N ARG A 44 -17.29 2.97 2.27
CA ARG A 44 -16.50 2.06 3.12
C ARG A 44 -16.76 0.59 2.77
N ALA A 45 -18.02 0.21 2.58
CA ALA A 45 -18.40 -1.17 2.30
C ALA A 45 -17.77 -1.70 0.99
N ALA A 46 -17.77 -0.90 -0.08
CA ALA A 46 -17.13 -1.28 -1.33
C ALA A 46 -15.61 -1.43 -1.18
N HIS A 47 -14.95 -0.50 -0.47
CA HIS A 47 -13.51 -0.56 -0.23
C HIS A 47 -13.11 -1.75 0.63
N ILE A 48 -13.83 -2.01 1.73
CA ILE A 48 -13.59 -3.18 2.59
C ILE A 48 -13.74 -4.48 1.78
N LYS A 49 -14.80 -4.59 0.96
CA LYS A 49 -15.01 -5.77 0.11
C LYS A 49 -13.85 -5.98 -0.86
N TYR A 50 -13.38 -4.91 -1.52
CA TYR A 50 -12.23 -4.97 -2.43
C TYR A 50 -10.98 -5.46 -1.70
N LEU A 51 -10.62 -4.79 -0.60
CA LEU A 51 -9.43 -5.09 0.21
C LEU A 51 -9.45 -6.52 0.76
N SER A 52 -10.58 -6.94 1.32
CA SER A 52 -10.74 -8.29 1.86
C SER A 52 -10.57 -9.37 0.80
N SER A 53 -11.07 -9.13 -0.42
CA SER A 53 -10.87 -10.07 -1.53
C SER A 53 -9.42 -10.10 -2.02
N SER A 54 -8.75 -8.95 -2.06
CA SER A 54 -7.38 -8.80 -2.53
C SER A 54 -6.33 -9.37 -1.56
N LEU A 55 -6.65 -9.51 -0.27
CA LEU A 55 -5.72 -10.10 0.71
C LEU A 55 -5.53 -11.60 0.50
N SER A 56 -6.53 -12.28 -0.08
CA SER A 56 -6.51 -13.74 -0.29
C SER A 56 -5.82 -14.11 -1.59
N THR A 57 -6.41 -13.73 -2.73
CA THR A 57 -5.92 -14.13 -4.06
C THR A 57 -5.99 -12.94 -5.00
N LEU A 58 -4.93 -12.76 -5.78
CA LEU A 58 -4.84 -11.74 -6.82
C LEU A 58 -4.89 -12.39 -8.21
N SER A 59 -5.39 -11.66 -9.19
CA SER A 59 -5.37 -12.12 -10.58
C SER A 59 -3.94 -12.12 -11.14
N SER A 60 -3.72 -12.85 -12.23
CA SER A 60 -2.41 -12.91 -12.91
C SER A 60 -1.90 -11.55 -13.40
N GLY A 61 -2.79 -10.54 -13.53
CA GLY A 61 -2.41 -9.16 -13.86
C GLY A 61 -1.50 -8.50 -12.82
N PHE A 62 -1.43 -9.02 -11.59
CA PHE A 62 -0.56 -8.53 -10.52
C PHE A 62 0.88 -9.07 -10.59
N ILE A 63 1.26 -9.82 -11.63
CA ILE A 63 2.60 -10.41 -11.75
C ILE A 63 3.73 -9.36 -11.73
N THR A 64 3.46 -8.14 -12.22
CA THR A 64 4.43 -7.02 -12.16
C THR A 64 4.74 -6.58 -10.73
N LEU A 65 3.92 -6.98 -9.76
CA LEU A 65 4.07 -6.70 -8.33
C LEU A 65 4.54 -7.92 -7.52
N ASP A 66 5.06 -8.98 -8.16
CA ASP A 66 5.54 -10.17 -7.45
C ASP A 66 6.72 -9.84 -6.50
N ALA A 67 7.59 -8.90 -6.88
CA ALA A 67 8.63 -8.34 -6.01
C ALA A 67 8.11 -7.27 -5.02
N SER A 68 6.80 -7.15 -4.85
CA SER A 68 6.13 -6.15 -4.01
C SER A 68 4.93 -6.76 -3.27
N ARG A 69 4.93 -8.06 -3.00
CA ARG A 69 3.86 -8.72 -2.23
C ARG A 69 3.80 -8.27 -0.77
N THR A 70 4.94 -7.94 -0.17
CA THR A 70 4.98 -7.27 1.15
C THR A 70 4.36 -5.87 1.12
N TRP A 71 4.47 -5.13 0.00
CA TRP A 71 3.73 -3.88 -0.21
C TRP A 71 2.23 -4.10 -0.34
N LEU A 72 1.80 -5.13 -1.08
CA LEU A 72 0.39 -5.50 -1.18
C LEU A 72 -0.19 -5.82 0.20
N ALA A 73 0.52 -6.58 1.03
CA ALA A 73 0.12 -6.83 2.42
C ALA A 73 -0.03 -5.51 3.20
N TYR A 74 0.94 -4.60 3.12
CA TYR A 74 0.88 -3.31 3.80
C TYR A 74 -0.30 -2.46 3.34
N TRP A 75 -0.42 -2.21 2.03
CA TRP A 75 -1.49 -1.38 1.48
C TRP A 75 -2.87 -1.90 1.87
N ILE A 76 -3.05 -3.22 1.87
CA ILE A 76 -4.34 -3.82 2.19
C ILE A 76 -4.63 -3.75 3.70
N VAL A 77 -3.71 -4.24 4.54
CA VAL A 77 -3.89 -4.28 6.00
C VAL A 77 -4.01 -2.87 6.57
N HIS A 78 -3.18 -1.94 6.11
CA HIS A 78 -3.24 -0.55 6.55
C HIS A 78 -4.53 0.15 6.11
N SER A 79 -5.00 -0.09 4.87
CA SER A 79 -6.28 0.48 4.42
C SER A 79 -7.47 -0.06 5.21
N LEU A 80 -7.46 -1.35 5.56
CA LEU A 80 -8.48 -1.93 6.45
C LEU A 80 -8.43 -1.28 7.85
N SER A 81 -7.23 -1.05 8.39
CA SER A 81 -7.04 -0.33 9.66
C SER A 81 -7.56 1.11 9.61
N LEU A 82 -7.27 1.87 8.55
CA LEU A 82 -7.82 3.23 8.36
C LEU A 82 -9.36 3.24 8.25
N LEU A 83 -9.93 2.16 7.72
CA LEU A 83 -11.37 1.94 7.60
C LEU A 83 -11.99 1.31 8.85
N ASP A 84 -11.25 1.19 9.96
CA ASP A 84 -11.69 0.54 11.20
C ASP A 84 -12.39 -0.81 10.93
N ALA A 85 -11.84 -1.57 9.98
CA ALA A 85 -12.40 -2.80 9.47
C ALA A 85 -11.54 -3.98 9.92
N PRO A 86 -12.16 -5.10 10.34
CA PRO A 86 -11.40 -6.29 10.73
C PRO A 86 -10.73 -6.91 9.50
N LEU A 87 -9.65 -7.64 9.75
CA LEU A 87 -9.06 -8.50 8.72
C LEU A 87 -10.05 -9.60 8.31
N PRO A 88 -10.12 -9.96 7.01
CA PRO A 88 -10.83 -11.14 6.59
C PRO A 88 -10.19 -12.39 7.21
N SER A 89 -11.00 -13.35 7.62
CA SER A 89 -10.56 -14.64 8.16
C SER A 89 -11.28 -15.77 7.41
N PRO A 90 -10.61 -16.52 6.52
CA PRO A 90 -9.18 -16.42 6.14
C PRO A 90 -8.86 -15.20 5.24
N PRO A 91 -7.58 -14.77 5.13
CA PRO A 91 -6.36 -15.35 5.72
C PRO A 91 -6.11 -15.02 7.20
N GLY A 92 -6.63 -13.90 7.73
CA GLY A 92 -6.44 -13.49 9.13
C GLY A 92 -5.00 -13.06 9.47
N SER A 93 -4.80 -12.60 10.71
CA SER A 93 -3.51 -12.08 11.18
C SER A 93 -2.38 -13.12 11.16
N GLU A 94 -2.68 -14.36 11.54
CA GLU A 94 -1.70 -15.45 11.57
C GLU A 94 -1.11 -15.74 10.19
N SER A 95 -1.95 -15.86 9.15
CA SER A 95 -1.48 -16.11 7.79
C SER A 95 -0.67 -14.94 7.23
N VAL A 96 -1.07 -13.70 7.55
CA VAL A 96 -0.29 -12.51 7.17
C VAL A 96 1.09 -12.55 7.82
N ARG A 97 1.18 -12.85 9.12
CA ARG A 97 2.45 -12.98 9.84
C ARG A 97 3.31 -14.12 9.28
N ALA A 98 2.71 -15.27 8.99
CA ALA A 98 3.41 -16.41 8.40
C ALA A 98 3.97 -16.08 7.00
N PHE A 99 3.18 -15.37 6.18
CA PHE A 99 3.64 -14.87 4.89
C PHE A 99 4.82 -13.90 5.03
N LEU A 100 4.74 -12.91 5.92
CA LEU A 100 5.85 -11.97 6.14
C LEU A 100 7.10 -12.67 6.69
N ALA A 101 6.93 -13.63 7.59
CA ALA A 101 8.04 -14.45 8.09
C ALA A 101 8.74 -15.20 6.95
N SER A 102 7.99 -15.74 5.98
CA SER A 102 8.58 -16.39 4.78
C SER A 102 9.32 -15.43 3.84
N CYS A 103 9.07 -14.11 3.96
CA CYS A 103 9.76 -13.06 3.21
C CYS A 103 10.99 -12.52 3.95
N GLN A 104 11.20 -12.87 5.22
CA GLN A 104 12.33 -12.40 6.03
C GLN A 104 13.61 -13.14 5.66
N SER A 105 14.70 -12.41 5.44
CA SER A 105 16.00 -12.98 5.10
C SER A 105 16.75 -13.43 6.36
N PRO A 106 17.43 -14.59 6.35
CA PRO A 106 18.38 -14.97 7.41
C PRO A 106 19.52 -13.97 7.60
N SER A 107 19.83 -13.15 6.58
CA SER A 107 20.84 -12.09 6.68
C SER A 107 20.28 -10.76 7.20
N GLY A 108 18.98 -10.69 7.50
CA GLY A 108 18.27 -9.48 7.93
C GLY A 108 17.52 -8.76 6.82
N GLY A 109 16.43 -8.09 7.20
CA GLY A 109 15.51 -7.42 6.26
C GLY A 109 14.50 -8.38 5.64
N PHE A 110 13.59 -7.83 4.83
CA PHE A 110 12.55 -8.58 4.12
C PHE A 110 12.69 -8.38 2.61
N GLY A 111 12.39 -9.44 1.84
CA GLY A 111 12.24 -9.39 0.40
C GLY A 111 10.83 -9.02 -0.04
N GLY A 112 10.65 -8.79 -1.34
CA GLY A 112 9.35 -8.51 -1.95
C GLY A 112 8.36 -9.69 -1.88
N GLY A 113 8.89 -10.90 -1.77
CA GLY A 113 8.19 -12.16 -1.60
C GLY A 113 9.14 -13.25 -1.07
N PRO A 114 8.64 -14.48 -0.85
CA PRO A 114 9.46 -15.59 -0.35
C PRO A 114 10.65 -15.86 -1.28
N HIS A 115 11.80 -16.19 -0.68
CA HIS A 115 13.07 -16.46 -1.39
C HIS A 115 13.67 -15.29 -2.18
N GLN A 116 13.11 -14.09 -2.12
CA GLN A 116 13.72 -12.89 -2.71
C GLN A 116 14.76 -12.28 -1.76
N LEU A 117 15.75 -11.60 -2.33
CA LEU A 117 16.77 -10.88 -1.54
C LEU A 117 16.14 -9.77 -0.69
N PRO A 118 16.68 -9.49 0.51
CA PRO A 118 16.17 -8.41 1.33
C PRO A 118 16.42 -7.05 0.66
N HIS A 119 15.44 -6.17 0.77
CA HIS A 119 15.51 -4.81 0.22
C HIS A 119 14.84 -3.82 1.18
N LEU A 120 15.30 -2.56 1.22
CA LEU A 120 14.80 -1.55 2.17
C LEU A 120 13.29 -1.28 2.01
N ALA A 121 12.80 -1.15 0.78
CA ALA A 121 11.38 -0.91 0.50
C ALA A 121 10.43 -2.02 1.03
N PRO A 122 10.61 -3.31 0.68
CA PRO A 122 9.80 -4.38 1.27
C PRO A 122 10.07 -4.61 2.77
N THR A 123 11.26 -4.26 3.28
CA THR A 123 11.52 -4.24 4.72
C THR A 123 10.62 -3.23 5.44
N TYR A 124 10.50 -2.01 4.92
CA TYR A 124 9.54 -1.02 5.42
C TYR A 124 8.11 -1.57 5.37
N ALA A 125 7.69 -2.10 4.22
CA ALA A 125 6.33 -2.58 4.04
C ALA A 125 5.99 -3.73 5.01
N ALA A 126 6.89 -4.70 5.18
CA ALA A 126 6.70 -5.81 6.11
C ALA A 126 6.58 -5.32 7.57
N VAL A 127 7.51 -4.48 8.04
CA VAL A 127 7.46 -3.94 9.40
C VAL A 127 6.21 -3.09 9.62
N ALA A 128 5.84 -2.23 8.67
CA ALA A 128 4.64 -1.40 8.76
C ALA A 128 3.35 -2.24 8.74
N THR A 129 3.33 -3.36 8.02
CA THR A 129 2.24 -4.33 8.07
C THR A 129 2.12 -4.94 9.47
N LEU A 130 3.23 -5.42 10.05
CA LEU A 130 3.25 -6.00 11.40
C LEU A 130 2.79 -5.00 12.46
N VAL A 131 3.21 -3.73 12.35
CA VAL A 131 2.71 -2.64 13.22
C VAL A 131 1.21 -2.43 13.04
N SER A 132 0.72 -2.46 11.80
CA SER A 132 -0.71 -2.26 11.50
C SER A 132 -1.60 -3.42 11.98
N LEU A 133 -1.04 -4.61 12.20
CA LEU A 133 -1.77 -5.73 12.83
C LEU A 133 -2.06 -5.46 14.32
N GLY A 134 -1.27 -4.60 14.97
CA GLY A 134 -1.53 -4.14 16.33
C GLY A 134 -1.44 -5.20 17.43
N CYS A 135 -0.89 -6.40 17.15
CA CYS A 135 -0.73 -7.46 18.15
C CYS A 135 0.76 -7.64 18.56
N PRO A 136 1.06 -7.92 19.84
CA PRO A 136 2.44 -8.06 20.33
C PRO A 136 3.25 -9.09 19.54
N GLU A 137 2.61 -10.20 19.17
CA GLU A 137 3.26 -11.31 18.47
C GLU A 137 3.69 -10.94 17.04
N ALA A 138 3.11 -9.88 16.46
CA ALA A 138 3.53 -9.36 15.15
C ALA A 138 4.90 -8.67 15.25
N LEU A 139 5.18 -7.92 16.32
CA LEU A 139 6.47 -7.25 16.48
C LEU A 139 7.59 -8.22 16.83
N GLU A 140 7.27 -9.29 17.56
CA GLU A 140 8.21 -10.39 17.86
C GLU A 140 8.66 -11.15 16.61
N ALA A 141 7.91 -11.07 15.50
CA ALA A 141 8.27 -11.73 14.25
C ALA A 141 9.47 -11.09 13.54
N VAL A 142 9.93 -9.91 13.97
CA VAL A 142 11.08 -9.22 13.37
C VAL A 142 12.38 -9.65 14.05
N ASP A 143 13.30 -10.24 13.30
CA ASP A 143 14.67 -10.48 13.77
C ASP A 143 15.43 -9.14 13.83
N ARG A 144 15.33 -8.47 14.98
CA ARG A 144 15.91 -7.13 15.19
C ARG A 144 17.44 -7.12 15.05
N PRO A 145 18.22 -8.08 15.61
CA PRO A 145 19.66 -8.14 15.39
C PRO A 145 20.06 -8.31 13.92
N ALA A 146 19.40 -9.21 13.18
CA ALA A 146 19.68 -9.40 11.77
C ALA A 146 19.27 -8.16 10.96
N LEU A 147 18.10 -7.57 11.24
CA LEU A 147 17.64 -6.34 10.61
C LEU A 147 18.64 -5.19 10.81
N LEU A 148 19.14 -4.98 12.03
CA LEU A 148 20.17 -3.98 12.29
C LEU A 148 21.43 -4.23 11.45
N SER A 149 21.87 -5.49 11.40
CA SER A 149 23.04 -5.88 10.60
C SER A 149 22.82 -5.60 9.09
N PHE A 150 21.61 -5.84 8.58
CA PHE A 150 21.23 -5.49 7.21
C PHE A 150 21.26 -3.97 6.98
N LEU A 151 20.67 -3.18 7.86
CA LEU A 151 20.65 -1.72 7.75
C LEU A 151 22.07 -1.14 7.74
N LEU A 152 22.97 -1.66 8.59
CA LEU A 152 24.38 -1.25 8.61
C LEU A 152 25.12 -1.58 7.31
N ARG A 153 24.79 -2.70 6.64
CA ARG A 153 25.37 -3.04 5.33
C ARG A 153 24.88 -2.14 4.20
N MET A 154 23.66 -1.59 4.32
CA MET A 154 23.08 -0.68 3.33
C MET A 154 23.49 0.79 3.53
N ALA A 155 24.09 1.11 4.67
CA ALA A 155 24.57 2.45 4.94
C ALA A 155 25.73 2.80 4.01
N VAL A 156 25.54 3.83 3.19
CA VAL A 156 26.62 4.43 2.40
C VAL A 156 27.32 5.44 3.29
N PRO A 157 28.64 5.30 3.54
CA PRO A 157 29.40 6.31 4.26
C PRO A 157 29.25 7.67 3.57
N ALA A 158 29.16 8.74 4.34
CA ALA A 158 29.25 10.09 3.76
C ALA A 158 30.59 10.21 3.04
N GLU A 159 30.56 10.70 1.79
CA GLU A 159 31.78 11.07 1.07
C GLU A 159 32.52 12.12 1.91
N ARG A 160 33.81 11.85 2.18
CA ARG A 160 34.68 12.75 2.95
C ARG A 160 35.23 13.86 2.07
#